data_AF-A0A355CLG9-F1
#
_entry.id   AF-A0A355CLG9-F1
#
_cell.length_a   1.000
_cell.length_b   1.000
_cell.length_c   1.000
_cell.angle_alpha   90.00
_cell.angle_beta   90.00
_cell.angle_gamma   90.00
#
_symmetry.space_group_name_H-M   'P 1'
#
loop_
_entity.id
_entity.type
_entity.pdbx_description
1 polymer ?
#
loop_
_entity_poly.entity_id
_entity_poly.type
_entity_poly.pdbx_seq_one_letter_code
_entity_poly.pdbx_strand_id
1 'polypeptide(L)'
;MTVSFLILPQIILLSGQSFDQLILGLGLIILTGISGLTTFIFIRIFINWWQAIAEQKRQVAQRAIAENDGYSTDSISRSKSEILEPLFIESDGDLTTSLFGDQTDVAELIQQPIIICEDPVALAQLYQPIALWQGRLILPTDDQRKPYGSVFLQVINTPKKYRELIGKTAILNLSTNRKNQFFVHAVTQDIKFTKQTENSKKSGKIHPDRLKGWRNVGPLETLAGSRLEDSVTVMLRRPVNVINYDSSDRHEL
;
A
#
# COMPACT_ATOMS: atom_id res chain seq x y z
N MET A 1 9.90 77.66 0.16
CA MET A 1 11.32 77.38 0.45
C MET A 1 11.42 75.97 0.98
N THR A 2 12.10 75.14 0.20
CA THR A 2 12.51 73.74 0.40
C THR A 2 13.68 73.64 1.36
N VAL A 3 13.76 72.58 2.18
CA VAL A 3 15.02 71.84 2.45
C VAL A 3 14.70 70.36 2.68
N SER A 4 15.07 69.52 1.72
CA SER A 4 15.13 68.06 1.84
C SER A 4 16.41 67.68 2.58
N PHE A 5 16.32 66.83 3.61
CA PHE A 5 17.49 66.18 4.21
C PHE A 5 17.68 64.80 3.58
N LEU A 6 18.72 64.68 2.77
CA LEU A 6 19.23 63.44 2.19
C LEU A 6 19.88 62.60 3.30
N ILE A 7 19.33 61.41 3.56
CA ILE A 7 19.98 60.40 4.40
C ILE A 7 20.98 59.66 3.50
N LEU A 8 22.27 59.99 3.60
CA LEU A 8 23.33 59.13 3.06
C LEU A 8 23.59 57.96 4.03
N PRO A 9 23.81 56.73 3.55
CA PRO A 9 24.23 55.62 4.40
C PRO A 9 25.69 55.81 4.82
N GLN A 10 25.96 55.78 6.13
CA GLN A 10 27.31 55.66 6.67
C GLN A 10 27.78 54.21 6.54
N ILE A 11 28.87 53.99 5.79
CA ILE A 11 29.57 52.70 5.75
C ILE A 11 30.65 52.73 6.83
N ILE A 12 30.43 52.02 7.94
CA ILE A 12 31.46 51.80 8.96
C ILE A 12 32.28 50.58 8.53
N LEU A 13 33.52 50.81 8.10
CA LEU A 13 34.52 49.77 7.90
C LEU A 13 34.97 49.24 9.26
N LEU A 14 34.41 48.10 9.68
CA LEU A 14 34.89 47.32 10.82
C LEU A 14 36.21 46.64 10.42
N SER A 15 37.30 47.02 11.09
CA SER A 15 38.63 46.44 10.87
C SER A 15 38.63 44.93 11.18
N GLY A 16 39.37 44.17 10.38
CA GLY A 16 39.32 42.70 10.28
C GLY A 16 39.78 41.89 11.50
N GLN A 17 39.87 42.49 12.70
CA GLN A 17 40.27 41.79 13.93
C GLN A 17 39.10 41.58 14.91
N SER A 18 37.95 42.23 14.69
CA SER A 18 36.75 42.15 15.56
C SER A 18 35.71 41.12 15.08
N PHE A 19 35.78 40.71 13.82
CA PHE A 19 34.75 39.85 13.20
C PHE A 19 34.81 38.39 13.68
N ASP A 20 36.00 37.86 13.95
CA ASP A 20 36.19 36.47 14.40
C ASP A 20 35.58 36.22 15.80
N GLN A 21 35.65 37.21 16.68
CA GLN A 21 35.05 37.15 18.02
C GLN A 21 33.50 37.17 17.95
N LEU A 22 32.93 37.89 16.98
CA LEU A 22 31.49 37.92 16.72
C LEU A 22 30.97 36.61 16.08
N ILE A 23 31.73 36.02 15.15
CA ILE A 23 31.38 34.72 14.53
C ILE A 23 31.42 33.60 15.56
N LEU A 24 32.45 33.57 16.43
CA LEU A 24 32.55 32.56 17.49
C LEU A 24 31.46 32.72 18.56
N GLY A 25 31.12 33.96 18.96
CA GLY A 25 30.06 34.24 19.92
C GLY A 25 28.66 33.85 19.42
N LEU A 26 28.32 34.22 18.18
CA LEU A 26 27.02 33.86 17.58
C LEU A 26 26.92 32.35 17.27
N GLY A 27 28.03 31.72 16.87
CA GLY A 27 28.09 30.27 16.64
C GLY A 27 27.77 29.45 17.90
N LEU A 28 28.24 29.88 19.07
CA LEU A 28 27.99 29.19 20.35
C LEU A 28 26.53 29.30 20.81
N ILE A 29 25.87 30.42 20.52
CA ILE A 29 24.45 30.67 20.85
C ILE A 29 23.53 29.87 19.91
N ILE A 30 23.87 29.75 18.63
CA ILE A 30 23.11 28.95 17.66
C ILE A 30 23.23 27.44 17.98
N LEU A 31 24.41 26.98 18.41
CA LEU A 31 24.63 25.57 18.76
C LEU A 31 23.87 25.14 20.02
N THR A 32 23.69 26.04 20.99
CA THR A 32 22.91 25.77 22.22
C THR A 32 21.40 25.82 21.97
N GLY A 33 20.91 26.68 21.08
CA GLY A 33 19.49 26.74 20.69
C GLY A 33 18.98 25.52 19.89
N ILE A 34 19.78 25.02 18.95
CA ILE A 34 19.40 23.87 18.08
C ILE A 34 19.40 22.56 18.89
N SER A 35 20.31 22.42 19.85
CA SER A 35 20.34 21.28 20.77
C SER A 35 19.11 21.23 21.69
N GLY A 36 18.63 22.38 22.16
CA GLY A 36 17.41 22.47 22.97
C GLY A 36 16.15 22.04 22.21
N LEU A 37 16.00 22.49 20.96
CA LEU A 37 14.80 22.18 20.16
C LEU A 37 14.73 20.71 19.75
N THR A 38 15.85 20.11 19.36
CA THR A 38 15.93 18.68 19.03
C THR A 38 15.66 17.82 20.26
N THR A 39 16.28 18.15 21.39
CA THR A 39 16.05 17.45 22.67
C THR A 39 14.59 17.56 23.13
N PHE A 40 13.96 18.73 22.96
CA PHE A 40 12.55 18.93 23.29
C PHE A 40 11.60 18.10 22.42
N ILE A 41 11.89 17.98 21.11
CA ILE A 41 11.12 17.14 20.18
C ILE A 41 11.22 15.67 20.60
N PHE A 42 12.44 15.18 20.89
CA PHE A 42 12.65 13.80 21.34
C PHE A 42 11.94 13.52 22.67
N ILE A 43 12.02 14.43 23.65
CA ILE A 43 11.29 14.30 24.93
C ILE A 43 9.78 14.25 24.69
N ARG A 44 9.24 15.05 23.78
CA ARG A 44 7.79 15.05 23.50
C ARG A 44 7.33 13.76 22.80
N ILE A 45 8.14 13.23 21.88
CA ILE A 45 7.89 11.93 21.23
C ILE A 45 7.96 10.80 22.26
N PHE A 46 8.97 10.83 23.12
CA PHE A 46 9.19 9.91 24.22
C PHE A 46 7.98 9.91 25.16
N ILE A 47 7.57 11.05 25.72
CA ILE A 47 6.40 11.13 26.63
C ILE A 47 5.13 10.56 25.96
N ASN A 48 4.90 10.86 24.68
CA ASN A 48 3.72 10.37 23.95
C ASN A 48 3.77 8.85 23.73
N TRP A 49 4.95 8.28 23.49
CA TRP A 49 5.16 6.82 23.42
C TRP A 49 5.00 6.13 24.78
N TRP A 50 5.51 6.75 25.86
CA TRP A 50 5.35 6.26 27.23
C TRP A 50 3.87 6.21 27.65
N GLN A 51 3.07 7.22 27.27
CA GLN A 51 1.63 7.24 27.52
C GLN A 51 0.90 6.11 26.77
N ALA A 52 1.23 5.87 25.50
CA ALA A 52 0.65 4.77 24.72
C ALA A 52 0.95 3.38 25.32
N ILE A 53 2.14 3.19 25.88
CA ILE A 53 2.50 1.95 26.58
C ILE A 53 1.71 1.78 27.87
N ALA A 54 1.47 2.86 28.62
CA ALA A 54 0.66 2.82 29.83
C ALA A 54 -0.81 2.46 29.52
N GLU A 55 -1.36 2.98 28.42
CA GLU A 55 -2.71 2.65 27.96
C GLU A 55 -2.85 1.19 27.51
N GLN A 56 -1.84 0.64 26.82
CA GLN A 56 -1.83 -0.77 26.45
C GLN A 56 -1.87 -1.69 27.67
N LYS A 57 -1.11 -1.37 28.74
CA LYS A 57 -1.12 -2.14 29.98
C LYS A 57 -2.46 -2.02 30.73
N ARG A 58 -3.12 -0.84 30.70
CA ARG A 58 -4.46 -0.67 31.27
C ARG A 58 -5.53 -1.48 30.52
N GLN A 59 -5.48 -1.52 29.19
CA GLN A 59 -6.45 -2.31 28.42
C GLN A 59 -6.28 -3.83 28.61
N VAL A 60 -5.04 -4.30 28.76
CA VAL A 60 -4.78 -5.72 29.09
C VAL A 60 -5.25 -6.05 30.51
N ALA A 61 -5.03 -5.17 31.48
CA ALA A 61 -5.54 -5.34 32.84
C ALA A 61 -7.08 -5.32 32.90
N GLN A 62 -7.74 -4.46 32.12
CA GLN A 62 -9.21 -4.42 32.04
C GLN A 62 -9.81 -5.66 31.37
N ARG A 63 -9.12 -6.27 30.39
CA ARG A 63 -9.57 -7.53 29.79
C ARG A 63 -9.41 -8.72 30.74
N ALA A 64 -8.33 -8.77 31.52
CA ALA A 64 -8.13 -9.82 32.52
C ALA A 64 -9.15 -9.76 33.68
N ILE A 65 -9.67 -8.56 33.99
CA ILE A 65 -10.71 -8.38 35.03
C ILE A 65 -12.12 -8.66 34.47
N ALA A 66 -12.37 -8.42 33.19
CA ALA A 66 -13.67 -8.68 32.55
C ALA A 66 -13.94 -10.15 32.18
N GLU A 67 -12.92 -11.02 32.22
CA GLU A 67 -13.03 -12.45 31.85
C GLU A 67 -13.41 -13.37 33.03
N ASN A 68 -13.59 -12.83 34.25
CA ASN A 68 -13.87 -13.65 35.44
C ASN A 68 -15.33 -13.60 35.94
N ASP A 69 -16.18 -12.77 35.32
CA ASP A 69 -17.53 -12.53 35.80
C ASP A 69 -18.55 -13.05 34.77
N GLY A 70 -18.99 -14.30 34.93
CA GLY A 70 -20.22 -14.78 34.30
C GLY A 70 -20.12 -16.15 33.61
N TYR A 71 -20.03 -17.22 34.41
CA TYR A 71 -20.54 -18.51 33.98
C TYR A 71 -22.06 -18.43 33.83
N SER A 72 -22.57 -18.68 32.62
CA SER A 72 -23.88 -19.29 32.45
C SER A 72 -23.90 -20.10 31.17
N THR A 73 -23.99 -21.40 31.36
CA THR A 73 -24.14 -22.44 30.36
C THR A 73 -25.47 -22.28 29.64
N ASP A 74 -25.45 -22.15 28.31
CA ASP A 74 -26.51 -22.74 27.51
C ASP A 74 -26.02 -23.16 26.13
N SER A 75 -26.38 -24.39 25.81
CA SER A 75 -25.97 -25.17 24.66
C SER A 75 -26.52 -24.59 23.35
N ILE A 76 -25.64 -24.22 22.43
CA ILE A 76 -26.00 -24.07 21.02
C ILE A 76 -25.00 -24.86 20.17
N SER A 77 -25.55 -25.94 19.61
CA SER A 77 -25.13 -26.71 18.44
C SER A 77 -23.75 -26.39 17.87
N ARG A 78 -22.82 -27.31 18.14
CA ARG A 78 -21.52 -27.45 17.49
C ARG A 78 -21.73 -27.70 15.99
N SER A 79 -21.74 -26.62 15.20
CA SER A 79 -21.57 -26.72 13.75
C SER A 79 -20.20 -27.33 13.49
N LYS A 80 -20.19 -28.60 13.10
CA LYS A 80 -19.02 -29.35 12.66
C LYS A 80 -18.36 -28.57 11.52
N SER A 81 -17.30 -27.83 11.83
CA SER A 81 -16.41 -27.27 10.83
C SER A 81 -15.65 -28.44 10.21
N GLU A 82 -16.21 -29.03 9.16
CA GLU A 82 -15.45 -29.84 8.21
C GLU A 82 -14.51 -28.88 7.50
N ILE A 83 -13.31 -28.75 8.08
CA ILE A 83 -12.15 -28.18 7.43
C ILE A 83 -11.85 -29.13 6.27
N LEU A 84 -12.22 -28.73 5.05
CA LEU A 84 -11.72 -29.37 3.85
C LEU A 84 -10.23 -29.05 3.78
N GLU A 85 -9.41 -29.98 4.28
CA GLU A 85 -7.97 -29.96 4.02
C GLU A 85 -7.77 -29.97 2.50
N PRO A 86 -6.99 -29.03 1.92
CA PRO A 86 -6.64 -29.12 0.52
C PRO A 86 -5.78 -30.37 0.34
N LEU A 87 -6.38 -31.42 -0.21
CA LEU A 87 -5.67 -32.61 -0.67
C LEU A 87 -4.80 -32.19 -1.85
N PHE A 88 -3.55 -31.83 -1.57
CA PHE A 88 -2.53 -31.69 -2.61
C PHE A 88 -2.17 -33.11 -3.06
N ILE A 89 -2.84 -33.57 -4.11
CA ILE A 89 -2.38 -34.74 -4.87
C ILE A 89 -1.20 -34.25 -5.71
N GLU A 90 0.01 -34.61 -5.30
CA GLU A 90 1.18 -34.53 -6.15
C GLU A 90 0.92 -35.48 -7.33
N SER A 91 0.78 -34.89 -8.52
CA SER A 91 0.39 -35.62 -9.72
C SER A 91 1.66 -36.17 -10.38
N ASP A 92 1.72 -37.49 -10.53
CA ASP A 92 2.85 -38.24 -11.11
C ASP A 92 3.06 -38.03 -12.62
N GLY A 93 2.45 -37.00 -13.19
CA GLY A 93 2.64 -36.58 -14.59
C GLY A 93 1.69 -37.22 -15.59
N ASP A 94 0.73 -38.04 -15.16
CA ASP A 94 -0.27 -38.66 -16.05
C ASP A 94 -1.72 -38.25 -15.68
N LEU A 95 -1.99 -36.95 -15.80
CA LEU A 95 -3.33 -36.38 -15.57
C LEU A 95 -4.28 -36.58 -16.76
N THR A 96 -3.76 -37.01 -17.91
CA THR A 96 -4.55 -37.10 -19.14
C THR A 96 -5.40 -38.37 -19.19
N THR A 97 -4.87 -39.50 -18.74
CA THR A 97 -5.58 -40.79 -18.75
C THR A 97 -6.69 -40.86 -17.70
N SER A 98 -6.50 -40.19 -16.56
CA SER A 98 -7.46 -40.17 -15.44
C SER A 98 -8.63 -39.21 -15.62
N LEU A 99 -8.45 -38.12 -16.39
CA LEU A 99 -9.51 -37.14 -16.65
C LEU A 99 -10.31 -37.40 -17.93
N PHE A 100 -9.69 -37.98 -18.97
CA PHE A 100 -10.31 -38.09 -20.28
C PHE A 100 -10.54 -39.53 -20.76
N GLY A 101 -10.13 -40.53 -19.95
CA GLY A 101 -10.20 -41.93 -20.36
C GLY A 101 -9.27 -42.25 -21.53
N ASP A 102 -9.19 -43.52 -21.89
CA ASP A 102 -8.34 -44.06 -22.96
C ASP A 102 -8.87 -43.70 -24.36
N GLN A 103 -8.97 -42.40 -24.65
CA GLN A 103 -9.20 -41.90 -26.00
C GLN A 103 -7.91 -41.29 -26.52
N THR A 104 -7.14 -42.15 -27.16
CA THR A 104 -6.11 -41.79 -28.14
C THR A 104 -6.77 -41.05 -29.30
N ASP A 105 -6.99 -39.74 -29.17
CA ASP A 105 -7.05 -38.79 -30.28
C ASP A 105 -6.90 -37.35 -29.74
N VAL A 106 -5.85 -37.14 -28.96
CA VAL A 106 -5.39 -35.80 -28.51
C VAL A 106 -4.97 -34.88 -29.66
N ALA A 107 -4.84 -35.39 -30.89
CA ALA A 107 -4.46 -34.60 -32.05
C ALA A 107 -5.62 -33.75 -32.62
N GLU A 108 -6.87 -34.14 -32.40
CA GLU A 108 -8.03 -33.40 -32.94
C GLU A 108 -8.51 -32.26 -32.03
N LEU A 109 -8.10 -32.26 -30.75
CA LEU A 109 -8.47 -31.23 -29.76
C LEU A 109 -7.53 -30.00 -29.73
N ILE A 110 -6.48 -29.96 -30.56
CA ILE A 110 -5.50 -28.85 -30.60
C ILE A 110 -5.96 -27.72 -31.55
N GLN A 111 -7.12 -27.84 -32.19
CA GLN A 111 -7.69 -26.72 -32.95
C GLN A 111 -8.43 -25.76 -32.02
N GLN A 112 -7.62 -24.97 -31.31
CA GLN A 112 -7.97 -23.82 -30.47
C GLN A 112 -8.72 -24.20 -29.17
N PRO A 113 -8.33 -23.67 -28.00
CA PRO A 113 -9.13 -23.85 -26.80
C PRO A 113 -10.53 -23.29 -27.09
N ILE A 114 -11.57 -24.07 -26.83
CA ILE A 114 -12.95 -23.58 -26.80
C ILE A 114 -12.97 -22.44 -25.78
N ILE A 115 -12.97 -21.21 -26.27
CA ILE A 115 -13.19 -20.03 -25.43
C ILE A 115 -14.68 -20.05 -25.10
N ILE A 116 -15.03 -20.56 -23.91
CA ILE A 116 -16.40 -20.53 -23.38
C ILE A 116 -16.73 -19.09 -22.94
N CYS A 117 -16.64 -18.12 -23.83
CA CYS A 117 -17.02 -16.72 -23.59
C CYS A 117 -17.52 -16.09 -24.89
N GLU A 118 -18.48 -16.73 -25.55
CA GLU A 118 -19.07 -16.19 -26.79
C GLU A 118 -20.24 -15.22 -26.52
N ASP A 119 -20.80 -15.24 -25.31
CA ASP A 119 -21.85 -14.30 -24.90
C ASP A 119 -21.52 -13.58 -23.57
N PRO A 120 -21.04 -12.33 -23.61
CA PRO A 120 -20.81 -11.53 -22.41
C PRO A 120 -22.10 -11.19 -21.64
N VAL A 121 -23.27 -11.25 -22.27
CA VAL A 121 -24.57 -11.01 -21.63
C VAL A 121 -24.99 -12.22 -20.79
N ALA A 122 -24.83 -13.44 -21.32
CA ALA A 122 -25.05 -14.67 -20.56
C ALA A 122 -24.06 -14.80 -19.38
N LEU A 123 -22.79 -14.44 -19.59
CA LEU A 123 -21.78 -14.46 -18.52
C LEU A 123 -22.12 -13.47 -17.38
N ALA A 124 -22.67 -12.30 -17.71
CA ALA A 124 -23.08 -11.31 -16.71
C ALA A 124 -24.21 -11.82 -15.80
N GLN A 125 -25.05 -12.75 -16.26
CA GLN A 125 -26.11 -13.36 -15.45
C GLN A 125 -25.57 -14.47 -14.52
N LEU A 126 -24.48 -15.12 -14.90
CA LEU A 126 -23.84 -16.19 -14.13
C LEU A 126 -22.78 -15.65 -13.15
N TYR A 127 -22.27 -14.45 -13.40
CA TYR A 127 -21.25 -13.85 -12.56
C TYR A 127 -21.86 -13.23 -11.30
N GLN A 128 -21.68 -13.90 -10.17
CA GLN A 128 -22.01 -13.34 -8.86
C GLN A 128 -20.76 -12.66 -8.26
N PRO A 129 -20.80 -11.35 -7.93
CA PRO A 129 -19.66 -10.68 -7.33
C PRO A 129 -19.29 -11.28 -5.98
N ILE A 130 -18.01 -11.57 -5.79
CA ILE A 130 -17.47 -12.13 -4.53
C ILE A 130 -17.34 -11.10 -3.40
N ALA A 131 -17.47 -9.81 -3.73
CA ALA A 131 -17.38 -8.70 -2.79
C ALA A 131 -18.15 -7.47 -3.26
N LEU A 132 -18.55 -6.60 -2.32
CA LEU A 132 -19.16 -5.31 -2.64
C LEU A 132 -18.20 -4.39 -3.41
N TRP A 133 -16.94 -4.34 -3.01
CA TRP A 133 -15.89 -3.64 -3.75
C TRP A 133 -14.94 -4.65 -4.32
N GLN A 134 -14.93 -4.75 -5.64
CA GLN A 134 -14.06 -5.63 -6.40
C GLN A 134 -13.46 -4.88 -7.58
N GLY A 135 -12.19 -5.13 -7.85
CA GLY A 135 -11.56 -4.57 -9.05
C GLY A 135 -10.23 -5.20 -9.37
N ARG A 136 -9.76 -4.92 -10.58
CA ARG A 136 -8.46 -5.34 -11.09
C ARG A 136 -7.44 -4.26 -10.82
N LEU A 137 -6.33 -4.64 -10.20
CA LEU A 137 -5.20 -3.75 -9.98
C LEU A 137 -4.44 -3.56 -11.29
N ILE A 138 -4.12 -2.31 -11.59
CA ILE A 138 -3.32 -1.91 -12.73
C ILE A 138 -2.12 -1.14 -12.18
N LEU A 139 -0.92 -1.65 -12.49
CA LEU A 139 0.31 -0.98 -12.07
C LEU A 139 0.50 0.31 -12.91
N PRO A 140 0.73 1.48 -12.27
CA PRO A 140 0.99 2.71 -13.00
C PRO A 140 2.30 2.64 -13.78
N THR A 141 2.46 3.46 -14.81
CA THR A 141 3.79 3.74 -15.39
C THR A 141 4.59 4.64 -14.45
N ASP A 142 5.91 4.72 -14.63
CA ASP A 142 6.80 5.45 -13.69
C ASP A 142 6.43 6.93 -13.55
N ASP A 143 5.97 7.58 -14.63
CA ASP A 143 5.48 8.97 -14.66
C ASP A 143 4.13 9.17 -13.95
N GLN A 144 3.36 8.10 -13.76
CA GLN A 144 2.05 8.13 -13.12
C GLN A 144 2.12 7.79 -11.63
N ARG A 145 3.31 7.46 -11.12
CA ARG A 145 3.51 7.06 -9.73
C ARG A 145 3.29 8.24 -8.79
N LYS A 146 2.59 7.98 -7.69
CA LYS A 146 2.46 8.92 -6.58
C LYS A 146 3.41 8.55 -5.44
N PRO A 147 3.84 9.53 -4.62
CA PRO A 147 4.60 9.26 -3.42
C PRO A 147 3.92 8.20 -2.53
N TYR A 148 4.72 7.28 -1.98
CA TYR A 148 4.27 6.19 -1.10
C TYR A 148 3.39 5.11 -1.75
N GLY A 149 3.30 5.12 -3.08
CA GLY A 149 2.77 4.03 -3.90
C GLY A 149 1.25 4.00 -3.96
N SER A 150 0.72 4.43 -5.11
CA SER A 150 -0.68 4.27 -5.50
C SER A 150 -0.77 3.33 -6.69
N VAL A 151 -1.89 2.63 -6.83
CA VAL A 151 -2.17 1.84 -8.04
C VAL A 151 -3.50 2.24 -8.64
N PHE A 152 -3.73 1.87 -9.89
CA PHE A 152 -5.04 2.00 -10.49
C PHE A 152 -5.90 0.78 -10.13
N LEU A 153 -7.20 1.00 -10.00
CA LEU A 153 -8.21 -0.03 -9.81
C LEU A 153 -9.24 0.13 -10.92
N GLN A 154 -9.27 -0.83 -11.85
CA GLN A 154 -10.41 -0.98 -12.74
C GLN A 154 -11.54 -1.63 -11.94
N VAL A 155 -12.62 -0.90 -11.77
CA VAL A 155 -13.72 -1.29 -10.89
C VAL A 155 -14.59 -2.32 -11.59
N ILE A 156 -14.71 -3.50 -10.97
CA ILE A 156 -15.54 -4.61 -11.46
C ILE A 156 -16.90 -4.61 -10.76
N ASN A 157 -16.91 -4.36 -9.44
CA ASN A 157 -18.14 -4.29 -8.66
C ASN A 157 -18.07 -3.23 -7.56
N THR A 158 -19.22 -2.61 -7.26
CA THR A 158 -19.39 -1.59 -6.22
C THR A 158 -20.73 -1.74 -5.49
N PRO A 159 -20.88 -1.14 -4.29
CA PRO A 159 -22.19 -0.92 -3.70
C PRO A 159 -23.09 -0.11 -4.63
N LYS A 160 -24.42 -0.31 -4.55
CA LYS A 160 -25.43 0.36 -5.40
C LYS A 160 -25.24 1.89 -5.54
N LYS A 161 -24.76 2.55 -4.48
CA LYS A 161 -24.49 4.00 -4.44
C LYS A 161 -23.42 4.46 -5.44
N TYR A 162 -22.49 3.58 -5.82
CA TYR A 162 -21.33 3.89 -6.67
C TYR A 162 -21.32 3.07 -7.97
N ARG A 163 -22.51 2.66 -8.43
CA ARG A 163 -22.66 1.76 -9.59
C ARG A 163 -22.08 2.38 -10.88
N GLU A 164 -22.08 3.69 -10.98
CA GLU A 164 -21.49 4.48 -12.05
C GLU A 164 -19.97 4.37 -12.17
N LEU A 165 -19.29 3.79 -11.17
CA LEU A 165 -17.86 3.52 -11.21
C LEU A 165 -17.52 2.20 -11.89
N ILE A 166 -18.48 1.28 -12.07
CA ILE A 166 -18.24 0.00 -12.72
C ILE A 166 -17.68 0.22 -14.13
N GLY A 167 -16.60 -0.49 -14.46
CA GLY A 167 -15.85 -0.36 -15.71
C GLY A 167 -14.86 0.81 -15.75
N LYS A 168 -14.94 1.76 -14.81
CA LYS A 168 -14.02 2.90 -14.75
C LYS A 168 -12.74 2.55 -13.99
N THR A 169 -11.69 3.30 -14.27
CA THR A 169 -10.42 3.22 -13.55
C THR A 169 -10.34 4.33 -12.52
N ALA A 170 -10.11 3.97 -11.26
CA ALA A 170 -9.91 4.90 -10.15
C ALA A 170 -8.50 4.73 -9.56
N ILE A 171 -7.99 5.76 -8.89
CA ILE A 171 -6.74 5.65 -8.12
C ILE A 171 -7.07 5.00 -6.76
N LEU A 172 -6.37 3.92 -6.44
CA LEU A 172 -6.44 3.23 -5.17
C LEU A 172 -5.23 3.60 -4.30
N ASN A 173 -5.54 4.09 -3.10
CA ASN A 173 -4.55 4.43 -2.07
C ASN A 173 -4.85 3.69 -0.77
N LEU A 174 -3.80 3.41 -0.01
CA LEU A 174 -3.97 3.01 1.40
C LEU A 174 -4.37 4.23 2.24
N SER A 175 -5.14 3.98 3.29
CA SER A 175 -5.61 5.04 4.19
C SER A 175 -4.43 5.80 4.84
N THR A 176 -4.59 7.11 4.98
CA THR A 176 -3.61 8.03 5.57
C THR A 176 -3.57 8.01 7.10
N ASN A 177 -4.33 7.11 7.76
CA ASN A 177 -4.23 6.95 9.21
C ASN A 177 -2.81 6.51 9.61
N ARG A 178 -2.30 7.08 10.70
CA ARG A 178 -0.97 6.81 11.27
C ARG A 178 -0.59 5.33 11.30
N LYS A 179 -1.49 4.42 11.71
CA LYS A 179 -1.17 2.98 11.78
C LYS A 179 -0.84 2.39 10.41
N ASN A 180 -1.63 2.75 9.39
CA ASN A 180 -1.42 2.29 8.02
C ASN A 180 -0.19 2.94 7.40
N GLN A 181 0.05 4.22 7.65
CA GLN A 181 1.24 4.91 7.15
C GLN A 181 2.52 4.35 7.75
N PHE A 182 2.53 4.02 9.05
CA PHE A 182 3.65 3.33 9.67
C PHE A 182 3.95 1.99 8.97
N PHE A 183 2.92 1.19 8.71
CA PHE A 183 3.07 -0.06 7.96
C PHE A 183 3.60 0.18 6.54
N VAL A 184 3.02 1.13 5.79
CA VAL A 184 3.46 1.47 4.44
C VAL A 184 4.93 1.84 4.42
N HIS A 185 5.39 2.72 5.31
CA HIS A 185 6.79 3.09 5.40
C HIS A 185 7.69 1.90 5.75
N ALA A 186 7.26 1.02 6.67
CA ALA A 186 8.05 -0.12 7.11
C ALA A 186 8.26 -1.18 6.00
N VAL A 187 7.32 -1.31 5.06
CA VAL A 187 7.38 -2.31 3.99
C VAL A 187 7.73 -1.75 2.61
N THR A 188 7.86 -0.42 2.51
CA THR A 188 8.28 0.24 1.27
C THR A 188 9.78 0.04 1.07
N GLN A 189 10.17 -0.43 -0.11
CA GLN A 189 11.57 -0.77 -0.39
C GLN A 189 11.96 -0.51 -1.85
N ASP A 190 13.25 -0.40 -2.09
CA ASP A 190 13.81 -0.41 -3.43
C ASP A 190 13.86 -1.84 -3.98
N ILE A 191 13.48 -2.02 -5.24
CA ILE A 191 13.53 -3.32 -5.93
C ILE A 191 14.73 -3.34 -6.88
N LYS A 192 15.80 -4.03 -6.48
CA LYS A 192 17.01 -4.20 -7.29
C LYS A 192 17.28 -5.68 -7.52
N PHE A 193 17.40 -6.06 -8.78
CA PHE A 193 17.68 -7.44 -9.13
C PHE A 193 19.16 -7.72 -8.95
N THR A 194 19.45 -8.75 -8.16
CA THR A 194 20.82 -9.23 -7.94
C THR A 194 21.20 -10.26 -9.02
N LYS A 195 22.49 -10.60 -9.11
CA LYS A 195 22.95 -11.69 -9.98
C LYS A 195 22.25 -13.02 -9.66
N GLN A 196 21.91 -13.26 -8.40
CA GLN A 196 21.13 -14.42 -7.98
C GLN A 196 19.70 -14.39 -8.54
N THR A 197 19.08 -13.20 -8.59
CA THR A 197 17.75 -13.01 -9.20
C THR A 197 17.79 -13.35 -10.68
N GLU A 198 18.80 -12.84 -11.40
CA GLU A 198 18.96 -13.12 -12.84
C GLU A 198 19.24 -14.60 -13.12
N ASN A 199 20.05 -15.28 -12.29
CA ASN A 199 20.27 -16.72 -12.42
C ASN A 199 18.98 -17.52 -12.12
N SER A 200 18.20 -17.08 -11.13
CA SER A 200 16.90 -17.67 -10.79
C SER A 200 15.90 -17.54 -11.96
N LYS A 201 15.87 -16.40 -12.63
CA LYS A 201 15.10 -16.21 -13.87
C LYS A 201 15.51 -17.18 -14.98
N LYS A 202 16.82 -17.32 -15.22
CA LYS A 202 17.36 -18.27 -16.22
C LYS A 202 16.99 -19.72 -15.92
N SER A 203 16.75 -20.06 -14.65
CA SER A 203 16.23 -21.38 -14.24
C SER A 203 14.72 -21.55 -14.41
N GLY A 204 14.04 -20.61 -15.09
CA GLY A 204 12.60 -20.68 -15.37
C GLY A 204 11.70 -20.14 -14.25
N LYS A 205 12.26 -19.52 -13.20
CA LYS A 205 11.45 -18.92 -12.13
C LYS A 205 10.93 -17.54 -12.55
N ILE A 206 9.67 -17.25 -12.23
CA ILE A 206 9.04 -15.96 -12.52
C ILE A 206 9.41 -14.96 -11.43
N HIS A 207 9.81 -13.76 -11.86
CA HIS A 207 10.17 -12.64 -10.99
C HIS A 207 9.36 -11.40 -11.38
N PRO A 208 9.21 -10.42 -10.48
CA PRO A 208 8.40 -9.22 -10.71
C PRO A 208 9.14 -8.22 -11.63
N ASP A 209 9.34 -8.59 -12.89
CA ASP A 209 10.15 -7.84 -13.86
C ASP A 209 9.65 -6.41 -14.09
N ARG A 210 8.35 -6.18 -13.95
CA ARG A 210 7.72 -4.87 -14.09
C ARG A 210 8.18 -3.86 -13.04
N LEU A 211 8.63 -4.36 -11.88
CA LEU A 211 9.13 -3.55 -10.76
C LEU A 211 10.66 -3.47 -10.74
N LYS A 212 11.35 -4.08 -11.71
CA LYS A 212 12.81 -4.12 -11.74
C LYS A 212 13.38 -2.72 -11.80
N GLY A 213 14.20 -2.37 -10.80
CA GLY A 213 14.89 -1.08 -10.73
C GLY A 213 14.06 0.04 -10.10
N TRP A 214 12.80 -0.21 -9.74
CA TRP A 214 11.97 0.78 -9.08
C TRP A 214 12.45 1.08 -7.67
N ARG A 215 12.32 2.34 -7.25
CA ARG A 215 12.62 2.80 -5.90
C ARG A 215 11.37 3.13 -5.12
N ASN A 216 11.45 3.04 -3.79
CA ASN A 216 10.34 3.33 -2.87
C ASN A 216 9.03 2.63 -3.29
N VAL A 217 9.11 1.34 -3.63
CA VAL A 217 7.97 0.56 -4.08
C VAL A 217 7.09 0.24 -2.89
N GLY A 218 5.87 0.77 -2.92
CA GLY A 218 4.89 0.55 -1.86
C GLY A 218 4.26 -0.84 -1.89
N PRO A 219 3.50 -1.21 -0.86
CA PRO A 219 2.83 -2.51 -0.78
C PRO A 219 1.79 -2.73 -1.89
N LEU A 220 1.05 -1.69 -2.30
CA LEU A 220 0.08 -1.80 -3.39
C LEU A 220 0.76 -1.99 -4.75
N GLU A 221 1.84 -1.25 -5.02
CA GLU A 221 2.63 -1.39 -6.24
C GLU A 221 3.28 -2.78 -6.32
N THR A 222 3.78 -3.29 -5.19
CA THR A 222 4.29 -4.66 -5.10
C THR A 222 3.21 -5.66 -5.47
N LEU A 223 2.01 -5.53 -4.92
CA LEU A 223 0.89 -6.43 -5.22
C LEU A 223 0.48 -6.38 -6.70
N ALA A 224 0.38 -5.20 -7.29
CA ALA A 224 0.00 -5.03 -8.71
C ALA A 224 1.12 -5.49 -9.68
N GLY A 225 2.38 -5.20 -9.35
CA GLY A 225 3.54 -5.44 -10.23
C GLY A 225 4.22 -6.79 -10.02
N SER A 226 3.72 -7.63 -9.10
CA SER A 226 4.30 -8.96 -8.85
C SER A 226 4.08 -9.95 -9.99
N ARG A 227 3.10 -9.70 -10.86
CA ARG A 227 2.77 -10.53 -12.02
C ARG A 227 3.26 -9.88 -13.31
N LEU A 228 3.39 -10.68 -14.37
CA LEU A 228 3.83 -10.23 -15.70
C LEU A 228 2.84 -9.25 -16.36
N GLU A 229 1.59 -9.27 -15.94
CA GLU A 229 0.49 -8.44 -16.46
C GLU A 229 -0.48 -8.05 -15.35
N ASP A 230 -1.40 -7.14 -15.65
CA ASP A 230 -2.43 -6.65 -14.73
C ASP A 230 -3.58 -7.65 -14.55
N SER A 231 -3.27 -8.82 -13.98
CA SER A 231 -4.23 -9.92 -13.76
C SER A 231 -4.72 -10.03 -12.31
N VAL A 232 -4.20 -9.20 -11.39
CA VAL A 232 -4.56 -9.28 -9.98
C VAL A 232 -5.92 -8.64 -9.74
N THR A 233 -6.90 -9.44 -9.34
CA THR A 233 -8.22 -8.97 -8.89
C THR A 233 -8.29 -9.03 -7.36
N VAL A 234 -8.80 -7.97 -6.75
CA VAL A 234 -8.86 -7.83 -5.29
C VAL A 234 -10.27 -7.52 -4.82
N MET A 235 -10.55 -7.96 -3.59
CA MET A 235 -11.65 -7.47 -2.77
C MET A 235 -11.12 -6.37 -1.84
N LEU A 236 -11.79 -5.22 -1.81
CA LEU A 236 -11.51 -4.19 -0.82
C LEU A 236 -12.41 -4.39 0.42
N ARG A 237 -11.78 -4.66 1.56
CA ARG A 237 -12.49 -4.82 2.84
C ARG A 237 -12.86 -3.45 3.43
N ARG A 238 -14.05 -3.36 4.04
CA ARG A 238 -14.61 -2.12 4.59
C ARG A 238 -13.75 -1.56 5.75
N PRO A 239 -13.68 -0.23 5.93
CA PRO A 239 -14.35 0.81 5.13
C PRO A 239 -13.56 1.21 3.87
N VAL A 240 -14.27 1.42 2.76
CA VAL A 240 -13.73 2.02 1.52
C VAL A 240 -14.24 3.45 1.44
N ASN A 241 -13.33 4.42 1.44
CA ASN A 241 -13.66 5.84 1.34
C ASN A 241 -13.48 6.29 -0.11
N VAL A 242 -14.58 6.66 -0.75
CA VAL A 242 -14.55 7.22 -2.11
C VAL A 242 -14.39 8.74 -2.00
N ILE A 243 -13.30 9.27 -2.55
CA ILE A 243 -13.01 10.70 -2.59
C ILE A 243 -13.23 11.16 -4.03
N ASN A 244 -14.22 12.02 -4.23
CA ASN A 244 -14.42 12.69 -5.52
C ASN A 244 -13.60 13.97 -5.50
N TYR A 245 -12.60 14.05 -6.36
CA TYR A 245 -11.93 15.32 -6.64
C TYR A 245 -12.77 16.06 -7.67
N ASP A 246 -13.35 17.19 -7.29
CA ASP A 246 -13.91 18.09 -8.29
C ASP A 246 -12.76 18.72 -9.08
N SER A 247 -13.00 18.96 -10.36
CA SER A 247 -12.00 19.48 -11.30
C SER A 247 -11.44 20.85 -10.91
N SER A 248 -12.10 21.59 -10.01
CA SER A 248 -11.61 22.86 -9.46
C SER A 248 -10.38 22.71 -8.57
N ASP A 249 -10.21 21.56 -7.91
CA ASP A 249 -9.19 21.38 -6.86
C ASP A 249 -7.80 21.03 -7.40
N ARG A 250 -7.64 20.96 -8.73
CA ARG A 250 -6.37 20.61 -9.39
C ARG A 250 -5.37 21.76 -9.55
N HIS A 251 -5.71 22.99 -9.15
CA HIS A 251 -4.84 24.16 -9.32
C HIS A 251 -3.92 24.45 -8.12
N GLU A 252 -3.92 23.64 -7.06
CA GLU A 252 -3.11 23.90 -5.86
C GLU A 252 -2.21 22.73 -5.42
N LEU A 253 -1.62 21.98 -6.37
CA LEU A 253 -0.57 21.01 -6.06
C LEU A 253 0.67 21.20 -6.94
#